data_AF-A0A9D5T172-F1
#
_entry.id   AF-A0A9D5T172-F1
#
_cell.length_a   1.000
_cell.length_b   1.000
_cell.length_c   1.000
_cell.angle_alpha   90.00
_cell.angle_beta   90.00
_cell.angle_gamma   90.00
#
_symmetry.space_group_name_H-M   'P 1'
#
loop_
_entity.id
_entity.type
_entity.pdbx_description
1 polymer ?
#
loop_
_entity_poly.entity_id
_entity_poly.type
_entity_poly.pdbx_seq_one_letter_code
_entity_poly.pdbx_strand_id
1 'polypeptide(L)'
;MSNINKGRNSGNLVISEDVIAAIAVTASKDVEGVSGFASKPIKLQNFYKIADSASKAVEVTMTETDIKIHIYIKVTQDAKIPLVSEKIQQNIKNAVQNMTGTMVSEVDVTVATVELDEEPTQS
;
A
#
# COMPACT_ATOMS: atom_id res chain seq x y z
N MET A 1 32.29 -5.84 0.45
CA MET A 1 31.50 -7.05 0.75
C MET A 1 31.39 -7.19 2.25
N SER A 2 30.19 -7.03 2.81
CA SER A 2 29.59 -7.92 3.81
C SER A 2 28.33 -7.29 4.39
N ASN A 3 27.21 -7.95 4.08
CA ASN A 3 25.90 -7.76 4.69
C ASN A 3 25.97 -7.97 6.21
N ILE A 4 25.29 -7.11 6.96
CA ILE A 4 24.93 -7.40 8.35
C ILE A 4 23.42 -7.25 8.46
N ASN A 5 22.70 -8.26 7.95
CA ASN A 5 21.30 -8.45 8.27
C ASN A 5 21.25 -8.99 9.71
N LYS A 6 21.14 -8.07 10.67
CA LYS A 6 21.21 -8.37 12.10
C LYS A 6 19.91 -9.11 12.49
N GLY A 7 20.10 -10.30 13.05
CA GLY A 7 19.09 -11.31 13.28
C GLY A 7 17.83 -10.87 14.02
N ARG A 8 16.74 -11.54 13.70
CA ARG A 8 15.56 -11.64 14.56
C ARG A 8 15.31 -13.12 14.80
N ASN A 9 15.88 -13.62 15.90
CA ASN A 9 15.59 -14.92 16.45
C ASN A 9 15.03 -14.69 17.85
N SER A 10 13.70 -14.64 17.96
CA SER A 10 12.97 -14.72 19.23
C SER A 10 11.49 -14.96 18.89
N GLY A 11 10.87 -15.91 19.58
CA GLY A 11 9.49 -16.37 19.39
C GLY A 11 8.44 -15.32 19.77
N ASN A 12 8.45 -14.20 19.04
CA ASN A 12 7.41 -13.21 18.98
C ASN A 12 6.76 -13.35 17.61
N LEU A 13 5.44 -13.30 17.51
CA LEU A 13 4.71 -13.36 16.23
C LEU A 13 4.96 -12.02 15.50
N VAL A 14 6.14 -11.88 14.90
CA VAL A 14 6.54 -10.66 14.19
C VAL A 14 5.87 -10.71 12.82
N ILE A 15 4.78 -9.95 12.68
CA ILE A 15 4.12 -9.77 11.40
C ILE A 15 5.06 -8.98 10.51
N SER A 16 5.40 -9.57 9.36
CA SER A 16 6.29 -8.93 8.39
C SER A 16 5.61 -7.73 7.73
N GLU A 17 6.39 -6.71 7.39
CA GLU A 17 5.93 -5.54 6.63
C GLU A 17 5.25 -5.95 5.32
N ASP A 18 5.72 -7.01 4.67
CA ASP A 18 5.12 -7.58 3.46
C ASP A 18 3.68 -8.08 3.67
N VAL A 19 3.38 -8.63 4.85
CA VAL A 19 2.02 -9.10 5.19
C VAL A 19 1.09 -7.89 5.36
N ILE A 20 1.55 -6.85 6.06
CA ILE A 20 0.78 -5.60 6.22
C ILE A 20 0.54 -4.94 4.85
N ALA A 21 1.55 -4.92 3.99
CA ALA A 21 1.42 -4.40 2.63
C ALA A 21 0.39 -5.20 1.82
N ALA A 22 0.42 -6.54 1.90
CA ALA A 22 -0.56 -7.40 1.22
C ALA A 22 -1.99 -7.17 1.71
N ILE A 23 -2.18 -6.97 3.02
CA ILE A 23 -3.48 -6.63 3.62
C ILE A 23 -3.94 -5.27 3.11
N ALA A 24 -3.06 -4.26 3.10
CA ALA A 24 -3.40 -2.93 2.64
C ALA A 24 -3.81 -2.92 1.16
N VAL A 25 -3.10 -3.65 0.30
CA VAL A 25 -3.47 -3.82 -1.12
C VAL A 25 -4.83 -4.50 -1.24
N THR A 26 -5.07 -5.57 -0.48
CA THR A 26 -6.34 -6.31 -0.54
C THR A 26 -7.50 -5.44 -0.08
N ALA A 27 -7.38 -4.78 1.07
CA ALA A 27 -8.39 -3.87 1.61
C ALA A 27 -8.67 -2.67 0.70
N SER A 28 -7.69 -2.25 -0.09
CA SER A 28 -7.83 -1.17 -1.07
C SER A 28 -8.55 -1.62 -2.34
N LYS A 29 -8.34 -2.88 -2.77
CA LYS A 29 -9.07 -3.46 -3.91
C LYS A 29 -10.56 -3.59 -3.65
N ASP A 30 -10.95 -3.74 -2.39
CA ASP A 30 -12.35 -3.85 -1.98
C ASP A 30 -13.11 -2.51 -2.08
N VAL A 31 -12.42 -1.40 -2.39
CA VAL A 31 -13.05 -0.08 -2.54
C VAL A 31 -13.39 0.18 -4.01
N GLU A 32 -14.68 0.41 -4.27
CA GLU A 32 -15.18 0.85 -5.57
C GLU A 32 -14.54 2.17 -5.99
N GLY A 33 -14.00 2.22 -7.21
CA GLY A 33 -13.29 3.38 -7.77
C GLY A 33 -11.76 3.25 -7.76
N VAL A 34 -11.20 2.19 -7.20
CA VAL A 34 -9.77 1.84 -7.39
C VAL A 34 -9.61 1.08 -8.70
N SER A 35 -9.00 1.72 -9.70
CA SER A 35 -8.73 1.08 -10.99
C SER A 35 -7.47 0.22 -10.94
N GLY A 36 -6.52 0.60 -10.07
CA GLY A 36 -5.30 -0.15 -9.85
C GLY A 36 -4.37 0.52 -8.86
N PHE A 37 -3.14 0.04 -8.83
CA PHE A 37 -2.09 0.56 -7.96
C PHE A 37 -0.98 1.17 -8.79
N ALA A 38 -0.43 2.28 -8.32
CA ALA A 38 0.72 2.91 -8.94
C ALA A 38 2.01 2.45 -8.25
N SER A 39 3.09 2.36 -9.01
CA SER A 39 4.41 2.15 -8.43
C SER A 39 4.91 3.46 -7.82
N LYS A 40 5.57 3.39 -6.66
CA LYS A 40 6.32 4.49 -6.05
C LYS A 40 7.22 5.16 -7.11
N PRO A 41 7.39 6.49 -7.05
CA PRO A 41 8.36 7.17 -7.92
C PRO A 41 9.75 6.59 -7.68
N ILE A 42 10.27 5.85 -8.67
CA ILE A 42 11.59 5.23 -8.61
C ILE A 42 12.62 6.36 -8.62
N LYS A 43 13.17 6.69 -7.44
CA LYS A 43 14.38 7.49 -7.39
C LYS A 43 15.49 6.68 -8.05
N LEU A 44 16.20 7.27 -9.02
CA LEU A 44 17.23 6.66 -9.88
C LEU A 44 18.28 5.80 -9.12
N GLN A 45 18.43 6.03 -7.82
CA GLN A 45 19.32 5.32 -6.90
C GLN A 45 18.89 3.87 -6.59
N ASN A 46 17.61 3.50 -6.79
CA ASN A 46 17.06 2.19 -6.43
C ASN A 46 16.75 1.27 -7.63
N PHE A 47 17.22 1.60 -8.83
CA PHE A 47 16.96 0.83 -10.05
C PHE A 47 17.34 -0.67 -9.95
N TYR A 48 18.29 -1.01 -9.08
CA TYR A 48 18.76 -2.39 -8.87
C TYR A 48 17.87 -3.23 -7.95
N LYS A 49 16.95 -2.64 -7.16
CA LYS A 49 16.09 -3.34 -6.20
C LYS A 49 14.64 -3.37 -6.66
N ILE A 50 14.41 -3.92 -7.85
CA ILE A 50 13.06 -4.27 -8.31
C ILE A 50 12.62 -5.53 -7.55
N ALA A 51 12.23 -5.36 -6.28
CA ALA A 51 11.53 -6.39 -5.51
C ALA A 51 10.01 -6.20 -5.67
N ASP A 52 9.29 -7.31 -5.55
CA ASP A 52 7.86 -7.57 -5.79
C ASP A 52 6.84 -6.43 -5.90
N SER A 53 5.83 -6.67 -6.75
CA SER A 53 4.76 -5.72 -7.14
C SER A 53 3.96 -5.13 -5.98
N ALA A 54 3.87 -5.81 -4.83
CA ALA A 54 3.18 -5.29 -3.64
C ALA A 54 4.00 -4.21 -2.90
N SER A 55 5.29 -4.44 -2.70
CA SER A 55 6.21 -3.51 -2.02
C SER A 55 6.51 -2.25 -2.85
N LYS A 56 6.19 -2.27 -4.15
CA LYS A 56 6.27 -1.12 -5.06
C LYS A 56 5.10 -0.14 -4.90
N ALA A 57 3.93 -0.59 -4.46
CA ALA A 57 2.74 0.25 -4.37
C ALA A 57 2.45 0.74 -2.94
N VAL A 58 2.95 0.03 -1.93
CA VAL A 58 2.71 0.34 -0.51
C VAL A 58 4.04 0.52 0.21
N GLU A 59 4.16 1.59 1.00
CA GLU A 59 5.18 1.77 2.02
C GLU A 59 4.59 1.47 3.38
N VAL A 60 5.21 0.55 4.10
CA VAL A 60 4.84 0.28 5.48
C VAL A 60 6.03 0.67 6.33
N THR A 61 5.81 1.55 7.28
CA THR A 61 6.79 1.91 8.30
C THR A 61 6.22 1.50 9.65
N MET A 62 6.88 0.56 10.32
CA MET A 62 6.47 0.08 11.63
C MET A 62 7.51 0.50 12.68
N THR A 63 7.02 1.09 13.76
CA THR A 63 7.80 1.32 15.00
C THR A 63 7.32 0.35 16.08
N GLU A 64 7.84 0.43 17.30
CA GLU A 64 7.47 -0.50 18.38
C GLU A 64 5.99 -0.45 18.77
N THR A 65 5.31 0.68 18.55
CA THR A 65 3.92 0.91 18.93
C THR A 65 3.01 1.37 17.80
N ASP A 66 3.57 1.85 16.69
CA ASP A 66 2.82 2.55 15.66
C ASP A 66 3.09 1.97 14.27
N ILE A 67 2.03 1.84 13.48
CA ILE A 67 2.10 1.45 12.08
C ILE A 67 1.66 2.64 11.23
N LYS A 68 2.52 3.02 10.29
CA LYS A 68 2.23 4.00 9.24
C LYS A 68 2.21 3.31 7.89
N ILE A 69 1.17 3.56 7.12
CA ILE A 69 0.98 2.94 5.79
C ILE A 69 0.79 4.05 4.78
N HIS A 70 1.58 4.03 3.72
CA HIS A 70 1.44 4.93 2.58
C HIS A 70 1.16 4.12 1.33
N ILE A 71 0.02 4.35 0.69
CA ILE A 71 -0.39 3.64 -0.52
C ILE A 71 -0.52 4.58 -1.71
N TYR A 72 -0.06 4.10 -2.86
CA TYR A 72 -0.19 4.77 -4.15
C TYR A 72 -1.25 4.06 -4.99
N ILE A 73 -2.36 4.74 -5.23
CA ILE A 73 -3.50 4.19 -5.97
C ILE A 73 -3.68 4.93 -7.30
N LYS A 74 -4.33 4.22 -8.22
CA LYS A 74 -4.96 4.80 -9.39
C LYS A 74 -6.47 4.68 -9.21
N VAL A 75 -7.17 5.73 -9.64
CA VAL A 75 -8.63 5.80 -9.51
C VAL A 75 -9.25 5.96 -10.88
N THR A 76 -10.49 5.49 -11.03
CA THR A 76 -11.26 5.74 -12.27
C THR A 76 -11.75 7.19 -12.34
N GLN A 77 -12.06 7.68 -13.53
CA GLN A 77 -12.59 9.04 -13.73
C GLN A 77 -13.88 9.30 -12.94
N ASP A 78 -14.74 8.30 -12.80
CA ASP A 78 -16.01 8.41 -12.08
C ASP A 78 -15.87 8.26 -10.56
N ALA A 79 -14.65 7.99 -10.07
CA ALA A 79 -14.38 7.86 -8.66
C ALA A 79 -14.38 9.23 -7.95
N LYS A 80 -15.18 9.35 -6.90
CA LYS A 80 -15.11 10.51 -5.98
C LYS A 80 -13.85 10.40 -5.12
N ILE A 81 -12.74 10.98 -5.59
CA ILE A 81 -11.40 10.90 -4.94
C ILE A 81 -11.45 11.05 -3.41
N PRO A 82 -12.11 12.08 -2.82
CA PRO A 82 -12.15 12.23 -1.37
C PRO A 82 -12.86 11.08 -0.67
N LEU A 83 -13.99 10.63 -1.23
CA LEU A 83 -14.83 9.56 -0.68
C LEU A 83 -14.14 8.19 -0.80
N VAL A 84 -13.50 7.93 -1.94
CA VAL A 84 -12.72 6.72 -2.18
C VAL A 84 -11.50 6.66 -1.26
N SER A 85 -10.78 7.78 -1.11
CA SER A 85 -9.60 7.86 -0.23
C SER A 85 -9.98 7.61 1.23
N GLU A 86 -11.06 8.23 1.71
CA GLU A 86 -11.57 8.00 3.07
C GLU A 86 -11.97 6.52 3.26
N LYS A 87 -12.67 5.94 2.29
CA LYS A 87 -13.05 4.52 2.32
C LYS A 87 -11.82 3.61 2.39
N ILE A 88 -10.79 3.87 1.60
CA ILE A 88 -9.53 3.12 1.59
C ILE A 88 -8.83 3.23 2.94
N GLN A 89 -8.72 4.43 3.50
CA GLN A 89 -8.10 4.64 4.81
C GLN A 89 -8.80 3.82 5.89
N GLN A 90 -10.13 3.89 5.94
CA GLN A 90 -10.93 3.13 6.91
C GLN A 90 -10.80 1.62 6.70
N ASN A 91 -10.87 1.15 5.45
CA ASN A 91 -10.71 -0.28 5.13
C ASN A 91 -9.33 -0.81 5.54
N ILE A 92 -8.25 -0.12 5.16
CA ILE A 92 -6.88 -0.52 5.52
C ILE A 92 -6.72 -0.53 7.04
N LYS A 93 -7.15 0.54 7.71
CA LYS A 93 -7.05 0.66 9.17
C LYS A 93 -7.75 -0.50 9.87
N ASN A 94 -9.00 -0.76 9.49
CA ASN A 94 -9.79 -1.85 10.07
C ASN A 94 -9.18 -3.22 9.75
N ALA A 95 -8.78 -3.48 8.50
CA ALA A 95 -8.21 -4.76 8.11
C ALA A 95 -6.89 -5.05 8.84
N VAL A 96 -6.00 -4.08 8.91
CA VAL A 96 -4.71 -4.24 9.59
C VAL A 96 -4.91 -4.37 11.10
N GLN A 97 -5.76 -3.56 11.73
CA GLN A 97 -6.07 -3.70 13.17
C GLN A 97 -6.70 -5.06 13.49
N ASN A 98 -7.64 -5.53 12.66
CA ASN A 98 -8.31 -6.82 12.87
C ASN A 98 -7.38 -8.02 12.67
N MET A 99 -6.46 -7.96 11.70
CA MET A 99 -5.55 -9.08 11.40
C MET A 99 -4.32 -9.10 12.30
N THR A 100 -3.80 -7.93 12.68
CA THR A 100 -2.54 -7.82 13.43
C THR A 100 -2.73 -7.57 14.93
N GLY A 101 -3.89 -7.05 15.34
CA GLY A 101 -4.14 -6.59 16.71
C GLY A 101 -3.40 -5.31 17.10
N THR A 102 -2.70 -4.67 16.15
CA THR A 102 -1.87 -3.47 16.39
C THR A 102 -2.58 -2.21 15.93
N MET A 103 -2.39 -1.09 16.63
CA MET A 103 -2.98 0.19 16.25
C MET A 103 -2.28 0.79 15.02
N VAL A 104 -3.08 1.17 14.01
CA VAL A 104 -2.59 1.94 12.86
C VAL A 104 -2.77 3.42 13.17
N SER A 105 -1.66 4.15 13.14
CA SER A 105 -1.59 5.55 13.57
C SER A 105 -1.94 6.49 12.42
N GLU A 106 -1.51 6.14 11.21
CA GLU A 106 -1.67 6.98 10.02
C GLU A 106 -1.77 6.12 8.75
N VAL A 107 -2.69 6.49 7.85
CA VAL A 107 -2.86 5.88 6.52
C VAL A 107 -2.88 6.98 5.48
N ASP A 108 -1.78 7.10 4.74
CA ASP A 108 -1.61 8.06 3.67
C ASP A 108 -2.03 7.43 2.34
N VAL A 109 -2.91 8.11 1.61
CA VAL A 109 -3.37 7.69 0.29
C VAL A 109 -2.96 8.74 -0.73
N THR A 110 -2.17 8.34 -1.72
CA THR A 110 -1.74 9.20 -2.83
C THR A 110 -2.33 8.69 -4.12
N VAL A 111 -3.11 9.54 -4.78
CA VAL A 111 -3.62 9.28 -6.14
C VAL A 111 -2.54 9.68 -7.13
N ALA A 112 -1.93 8.71 -7.79
CA ALA A 112 -0.85 8.96 -8.73
C ALA A 112 -1.36 9.19 -10.17
N THR A 113 -2.48 8.56 -10.53
CA THR A 113 -3.07 8.66 -11.87
C THR A 113 -4.57 8.46 -11.77
N VAL A 114 -5.31 9.20 -12.59
CA VAL A 114 -6.73 8.92 -12.85
C VAL A 114 -6.78 8.20 -14.19
N GLU A 115 -7.23 6.96 -14.20
CA GLU A 115 -7.50 6.23 -15.43
C GLU A 115 -8.80 6.79 -16.00
N LEU A 116 -8.66 7.53 -17.09
CA LEU A 116 -9.74 7.93 -17.96
C LEU A 116 -10.10 6.67 -18.75
N ASP A 117 -11.36 6.26 -18.70
CA ASP A 117 -11.83 5.24 -19.62
C ASP A 117 -11.74 5.87 -21.02
N GLU A 118 -10.67 5.56 -21.76
CA GLU A 118 -10.67 5.77 -23.19
C GLU A 118 -11.77 4.87 -23.73
N GLU A 119 -12.88 5.48 -24.18
CA GLU A 119 -13.76 4.80 -25.12
C GLU A 119 -12.86 4.21 -26.22
N PRO A 120 -12.95 2.91 -26.52
CA PRO A 120 -12.16 2.36 -27.60
C PRO A 120 -12.62 3.06 -28.88
N THR A 121 -11.82 3.97 -29.39
CA THR A 121 -11.95 4.49 -30.75
C THR A 121 -11.74 3.30 -31.68
N GLN A 122 -12.85 2.64 -32.01
CA GLN A 122 -12.94 1.71 -33.12
C GLN A 122 -12.37 2.42 -34.36
N SER A 123 -11.31 1.85 -34.92
CA SER A 123 -10.79 2.17 -36.25
C SER A 123 -10.64 0.88 -37.03
#